data_AF-A0A5C3M645-F1
#
_entry.id   AF-A0A5C3M645-F1
#
_cell.length_a   1.000
_cell.length_b   1.000
_cell.length_c   1.000
_cell.angle_alpha   90.00
_cell.angle_beta   90.00
_cell.angle_gamma   90.00
#
_symmetry.space_group_name_H-M   'P 1'
#
loop_
_entity.id
_entity.type
_entity.pdbx_description
1 polymer ?
#
loop_
_entity_poly.entity_id
_entity_poly.type
_entity_poly.pdbx_seq_one_letter_code
_entity_poly.pdbx_strand_id
1 'polypeptide(L)'
;MGDRWRPSLLGSSTYMWFPLSWSSGKPQIVQADVWNLNLSAGTYTVASGTTYEAESGSISGSATIMSDSSFSGGKAVGYLGNGGSVTINNVQGSGSVQWVSLYFANGDSAWRNTTISVNGGSSVLVDQPNTGGGHVILSVPVKLTLRSGGNTITVASNQNTYAADLDKIVVYTAS
;
A
#
# COMPACT_ATOMS: atom_id res chain seq x y z
N MET A 1 -7.08 3.71 -18.90
CA MET A 1 -6.75 4.96 -18.18
C MET A 1 -8.02 5.47 -17.54
N GLY A 2 -7.98 5.85 -16.27
CA GLY A 2 -9.10 6.47 -15.58
C GLY A 2 -8.60 7.40 -14.47
N ASP A 3 -9.54 7.96 -13.72
CA ASP A 3 -9.28 8.95 -12.68
C ASP A 3 -9.83 8.48 -11.33
N ARG A 4 -9.07 8.73 -10.26
CA ARG A 4 -9.57 8.72 -8.88
C ARG A 4 -9.85 10.16 -8.49
N TRP A 5 -11.10 10.56 -8.66
CA TRP A 5 -11.56 11.90 -8.30
C TRP A 5 -11.44 12.14 -6.80
N ARG A 6 -10.93 13.32 -6.43
CA ARG A 6 -10.92 13.84 -5.05
C ARG A 6 -11.75 15.13 -5.00
N PRO A 7 -13.08 15.07 -4.82
CA PRO A 7 -13.95 16.24 -4.95
C PRO A 7 -13.61 17.41 -4.02
N SER A 8 -13.09 17.12 -2.82
CA SER A 8 -12.69 18.13 -1.84
C SER A 8 -11.39 18.85 -2.19
N LEU A 9 -10.60 18.32 -3.14
CA LEU A 9 -9.34 18.89 -3.60
C LEU A 9 -9.06 18.41 -5.03
N LEU A 10 -9.85 18.89 -5.99
CA LEU A 10 -9.89 18.35 -7.36
C LEU A 10 -8.52 18.31 -8.05
N GLY A 11 -7.65 19.30 -7.80
CA GLY A 11 -6.29 19.35 -8.34
C GLY A 11 -5.36 18.25 -7.82
N SER A 12 -5.77 17.51 -6.80
CA SER A 12 -5.07 16.33 -6.26
C SER A 12 -5.77 15.01 -6.60
N SER A 13 -6.71 15.02 -7.56
CA SER A 13 -7.21 13.79 -8.17
C SER A 13 -6.04 13.05 -8.84
N THR A 14 -6.04 11.72 -8.80
CA THR A 14 -4.92 10.91 -9.29
C THR A 14 -5.30 10.07 -10.50
N TYR A 15 -4.32 9.77 -11.35
CA TYR A 15 -4.51 8.87 -12.47
C TYR A 15 -4.47 7.40 -12.05
N MET A 16 -5.41 6.62 -12.54
CA MET A 16 -5.49 5.17 -12.34
C MET A 16 -5.27 4.48 -13.69
N TRP A 17 -4.03 4.13 -13.97
CA TRP A 17 -3.64 3.50 -15.23
C TRP A 17 -3.18 2.07 -14.97
N PHE A 18 -3.86 1.13 -15.61
CA PHE A 18 -3.53 -0.29 -15.57
C PHE A 18 -3.50 -0.85 -16.99
N PRO A 19 -2.72 -1.91 -17.23
CA PRO A 19 -2.90 -2.73 -18.43
C PRO A 19 -4.34 -3.27 -18.47
N LEU A 20 -4.91 -3.27 -19.66
CA LEU A 20 -6.19 -3.91 -19.94
C LEU A 20 -5.85 -5.11 -20.83
N SER A 21 -6.16 -6.32 -20.37
CA SER A 21 -5.81 -7.58 -21.04
C SER A 21 -7.04 -8.18 -21.74
N TRP A 22 -6.80 -8.74 -22.93
CA TRP A 22 -7.80 -9.44 -23.76
C TRP A 22 -7.54 -10.94 -23.83
N SER A 23 -6.62 -11.48 -23.01
CA SER A 23 -6.21 -12.89 -23.08
C SER A 23 -7.35 -13.89 -22.85
N SER A 24 -8.41 -13.48 -22.16
CA SER A 24 -9.63 -14.28 -21.95
C SER A 24 -10.69 -14.09 -23.04
N GLY A 25 -10.42 -13.28 -24.07
CA GLY A 25 -11.40 -12.85 -25.08
C GLY A 25 -12.31 -11.70 -24.65
N LYS A 26 -12.21 -11.24 -23.39
CA LYS A 26 -12.92 -10.06 -22.87
C LYS A 26 -11.91 -9.12 -22.18
N PRO A 27 -12.09 -7.78 -22.26
CA PRO A 27 -11.22 -6.83 -21.58
C PRO A 27 -11.29 -7.02 -20.06
N GLN A 28 -10.13 -7.17 -19.41
CA GLN A 28 -9.99 -7.28 -17.96
C GLN A 28 -8.84 -6.40 -17.47
N ILE A 29 -9.08 -5.62 -16.41
CA ILE A 29 -8.00 -4.83 -15.78
C ILE A 29 -7.01 -5.79 -15.15
N VAL A 30 -5.72 -5.59 -15.45
CA VAL A 30 -4.63 -6.26 -14.74
C VAL A 30 -4.25 -5.37 -13.56
N GLN A 31 -4.59 -5.83 -12.35
CA GLN A 31 -4.23 -5.13 -11.11
C GLN A 31 -2.70 -5.17 -10.93
N ALA A 32 -2.05 -4.08 -11.30
CA ALA A 32 -0.60 -3.95 -11.31
C ALA A 32 -0.21 -2.59 -10.74
N ASP A 33 0.20 -2.56 -9.47
CA ASP A 33 0.57 -1.30 -8.81
C ASP A 33 1.77 -0.63 -9.47
N VAL A 34 2.71 -1.44 -9.96
CA VAL A 34 3.89 -1.00 -10.71
C VAL A 34 4.01 -1.83 -11.98
N TRP A 35 4.07 -1.17 -13.12
CA TRP A 35 4.16 -1.80 -14.44
C TRP A 35 4.89 -0.86 -15.41
N ASN A 36 5.39 -1.43 -16.50
CA ASN A 36 6.05 -0.69 -17.56
C ASN A 36 5.41 -0.97 -18.93
N LEU A 37 5.52 -0.02 -19.85
CA LEU A 37 4.95 -0.08 -21.19
C LEU A 37 6.07 -0.01 -22.24
N ASN A 38 6.14 -0.99 -23.13
CA ASN A 38 6.93 -0.90 -24.35
C ASN A 38 6.02 -0.54 -25.51
N LEU A 39 5.97 0.76 -25.84
CA LEU A 39 5.15 1.29 -26.92
C LEU A 39 5.50 0.70 -28.29
N SER A 40 6.79 0.52 -28.57
CA SER A 40 7.25 0.00 -29.87
C SER A 40 6.84 -1.45 -30.10
N ALA A 41 6.83 -2.26 -29.04
CA ALA A 41 6.44 -3.67 -29.10
C ALA A 41 4.93 -3.88 -28.86
N GLY A 42 4.21 -2.86 -28.39
CA GLY A 42 2.81 -3.01 -27.99
C GLY A 42 2.61 -3.93 -26.78
N THR A 43 3.60 -4.01 -25.89
CA THR A 43 3.58 -4.92 -24.73
C THR A 43 3.71 -4.17 -23.41
N TYR A 44 3.28 -4.79 -22.32
CA TYR A 44 3.49 -4.30 -20.96
C TYR A 44 4.17 -5.38 -20.12
N THR A 45 4.86 -4.97 -19.05
CA THR A 45 5.41 -5.86 -18.03
C THR A 45 4.92 -5.42 -16.65
N VAL A 46 4.55 -6.38 -15.81
CA VAL A 46 4.17 -6.12 -14.41
C VAL A 46 5.41 -6.31 -13.55
N ALA A 47 5.73 -5.35 -12.69
CA ALA A 47 6.85 -5.47 -11.79
C ALA A 47 6.58 -6.55 -10.74
N SER A 48 7.59 -7.38 -10.48
CA SER A 48 7.56 -8.31 -9.34
C SER A 48 7.90 -7.56 -8.05
N GLY A 49 7.22 -7.93 -6.97
CA GLY A 49 7.48 -7.40 -5.64
C GLY A 49 7.46 -8.49 -4.58
N THR A 50 7.99 -8.18 -3.41
CA THR A 50 7.95 -9.05 -2.23
C THR A 50 6.83 -8.58 -1.31
N THR A 51 5.93 -9.50 -0.96
CA THR A 51 4.83 -9.26 -0.02
C THR A 51 5.30 -9.42 1.42
N TYR A 52 4.85 -8.53 2.29
CA TYR A 52 5.00 -8.61 3.74
C TYR A 52 3.63 -8.38 4.38
N GLU A 53 3.09 -9.42 5.02
CA GLU A 53 1.81 -9.36 5.72
C GLU A 53 1.95 -8.51 7.00
N ALA A 54 0.98 -7.62 7.25
CA ALA A 54 1.06 -6.69 8.36
C ALA A 54 1.00 -7.41 9.71
N GLU A 55 0.17 -8.45 9.84
CA GLU A 55 0.00 -9.23 11.05
C GLU A 55 1.23 -10.07 11.43
N SER A 56 2.19 -10.21 10.52
CA SER A 56 3.50 -10.81 10.81
C SER A 56 4.51 -9.80 11.37
N GLY A 57 4.15 -8.51 11.39
CA GLY A 57 4.96 -7.44 11.96
C GLY A 57 4.92 -7.39 13.50
N SER A 58 5.81 -6.59 14.07
CA SER A 58 5.80 -6.27 15.50
C SER A 58 4.75 -5.19 15.77
N ILE A 59 3.64 -5.59 16.39
CA ILE A 59 2.53 -4.70 16.76
C ILE A 59 2.84 -4.02 18.10
N SER A 60 2.51 -2.74 18.22
CA SER A 60 2.76 -1.94 19.42
C SER A 60 1.55 -1.08 19.79
N GLY A 61 1.46 -0.77 21.09
CA GLY A 61 0.42 0.06 21.66
C GLY A 61 -0.98 -0.52 21.49
N SER A 62 -1.92 0.27 20.98
CA SER A 62 -3.34 -0.10 20.84
C SER A 62 -3.70 -0.81 19.55
N ALA A 63 -2.74 -1.05 18.65
CA ALA A 63 -3.01 -1.75 17.39
C ALA A 63 -3.36 -3.22 17.64
N THR A 64 -4.23 -3.80 16.81
CA THR A 64 -4.73 -5.17 17.00
C THR A 64 -4.80 -5.94 15.68
N ILE A 65 -4.66 -7.26 15.77
CA ILE A 65 -4.88 -8.15 14.62
C ILE A 65 -6.38 -8.39 14.47
N MET A 66 -6.87 -8.19 13.26
CA MET A 66 -8.23 -8.52 12.86
C MET A 66 -8.22 -9.77 11.97
N SER A 67 -9.38 -10.41 11.81
CA SER A 67 -9.50 -11.60 10.95
C SER A 67 -10.75 -11.51 10.09
N ASP A 68 -10.56 -11.65 8.79
CA ASP A 68 -11.61 -11.60 7.77
C ASP A 68 -11.08 -12.24 6.49
N SER A 69 -11.91 -13.00 5.78
CA SER A 69 -11.48 -13.71 4.56
C SER A 69 -11.18 -12.82 3.36
N SER A 70 -11.52 -11.52 3.42
CA SER A 70 -11.17 -10.54 2.39
C SER A 70 -9.70 -10.13 2.42
N PHE A 71 -9.03 -10.25 3.57
CA PHE A 71 -7.61 -9.89 3.71
C PHE A 71 -6.68 -10.98 3.17
N SER A 72 -5.48 -10.59 2.75
CA SER A 72 -4.39 -11.50 2.46
C SER A 72 -4.10 -12.33 3.72
N GLY A 73 -3.97 -13.65 3.57
CA GLY A 73 -3.80 -14.54 4.73
C GLY A 73 -4.98 -14.57 5.72
N GLY A 74 -6.08 -13.87 5.42
CA GLY A 74 -7.27 -13.75 6.26
C GLY A 74 -7.11 -12.81 7.46
N LYS A 75 -6.09 -11.95 7.49
CA LYS A 75 -5.78 -11.07 8.64
C LYS A 75 -5.27 -9.70 8.19
N ALA A 76 -5.44 -8.72 9.07
CA ALA A 76 -4.93 -7.37 8.90
C ALA A 76 -4.59 -6.79 10.28
N VAL A 77 -3.87 -5.67 10.32
CA VAL A 77 -3.65 -4.88 11.54
C VAL A 77 -4.51 -3.64 11.52
N GLY A 78 -5.46 -3.57 12.45
CA GLY A 78 -6.33 -2.42 12.68
C GLY A 78 -5.91 -1.62 13.91
N TYR A 79 -6.68 -0.57 14.22
CA TYR A 79 -6.39 0.38 15.30
C TYR A 79 -4.98 0.99 15.19
N LEU A 80 -4.49 1.16 13.96
CA LEU A 80 -3.26 1.86 13.65
C LEU A 80 -3.46 3.36 13.83
N GLY A 81 -2.47 4.05 14.38
CA GLY A 81 -2.56 5.43 14.81
C GLY A 81 -3.24 5.57 16.17
N ASN A 82 -3.32 6.79 16.68
CA ASN A 82 -3.84 7.09 18.03
C ASN A 82 -3.23 6.19 19.12
N GLY A 83 -1.91 5.97 19.05
CA GLY A 83 -1.16 5.11 19.98
C GLY A 83 -0.90 3.69 19.48
N GLY A 84 -1.50 3.24 18.38
CA GLY A 84 -1.23 1.95 17.76
C GLY A 84 -0.25 2.03 16.58
N SER A 85 0.64 1.06 16.43
CA SER A 85 1.51 0.97 15.24
C SER A 85 1.89 -0.48 14.93
N VAL A 86 2.38 -0.71 13.72
CA VAL A 86 2.99 -1.99 13.33
C VAL A 86 4.34 -1.74 12.67
N THR A 87 5.35 -2.51 13.03
CA THR A 87 6.67 -2.48 12.40
C THR A 87 6.92 -3.78 11.64
N ILE A 88 7.05 -3.65 10.32
CA ILE A 88 7.40 -4.76 9.43
C ILE A 88 8.92 -4.83 9.36
N ASN A 89 9.47 -5.98 9.75
CA ASN A 89 10.90 -6.20 9.89
C ASN A 89 11.48 -6.94 8.67
N ASN A 90 12.81 -6.86 8.51
CA ASN A 90 13.55 -7.60 7.48
C ASN A 90 13.07 -7.35 6.05
N VAL A 91 12.55 -6.14 5.79
CA VAL A 91 12.14 -5.71 4.45
C VAL A 91 13.39 -5.53 3.60
N GLN A 92 13.51 -6.29 2.51
CA GLN A 92 14.71 -6.28 1.69
C GLN A 92 14.71 -5.07 0.76
N GLY A 93 15.75 -4.25 0.88
CA GLY A 93 15.98 -3.07 0.05
C GLY A 93 17.15 -3.26 -0.93
N SER A 94 17.09 -2.53 -2.04
CA SER A 94 18.12 -2.48 -3.08
C SER A 94 19.22 -1.46 -2.80
N GLY A 95 19.08 -0.61 -1.77
CA GLY A 95 19.98 0.53 -1.54
C GLY A 95 19.59 1.78 -2.31
N SER A 96 18.37 1.84 -2.85
CA SER A 96 17.85 2.97 -3.62
C SER A 96 16.41 3.30 -3.21
N VAL A 97 15.84 4.31 -3.86
CA VAL A 97 14.40 4.55 -3.79
C VAL A 97 13.66 3.38 -4.45
N GLN A 98 12.63 2.86 -3.77
CA GLN A 98 11.78 1.77 -4.24
C GLN A 98 10.31 2.14 -4.05
N TRP A 99 9.47 1.62 -4.94
CA TRP A 99 8.03 1.66 -4.77
C TRP A 99 7.60 0.63 -3.73
N VAL A 100 6.76 1.08 -2.80
CA VAL A 100 6.08 0.23 -1.83
C VAL A 100 4.58 0.50 -1.94
N SER A 101 3.80 -0.53 -2.17
CA SER A 101 2.34 -0.45 -2.13
C SER A 101 1.84 -0.83 -0.76
N LEU A 102 0.95 -0.01 -0.20
CA LEU A 102 0.21 -0.31 1.01
C LEU A 102 -1.15 -0.83 0.61
N TYR A 103 -1.46 -2.06 0.98
CA TYR A 103 -2.80 -2.65 0.84
C TYR A 103 -3.55 -2.47 2.14
N PHE A 104 -4.72 -1.86 2.08
CA PHE A 104 -5.48 -1.52 3.27
C PHE A 104 -6.99 -1.53 2.99
N ALA A 105 -7.78 -1.57 4.07
CA ALA A 105 -9.21 -1.32 4.05
C ALA A 105 -9.55 -0.05 4.84
N ASN A 106 -10.32 0.84 4.23
CA ASN A 106 -10.87 2.03 4.86
C ASN A 106 -12.38 2.06 4.61
N GLY A 107 -13.14 1.59 5.60
CA GLY A 107 -14.60 1.55 5.55
C GLY A 107 -15.29 2.90 5.72
N ASP A 108 -14.55 3.98 6.03
CA ASP A 108 -15.13 5.31 6.15
C ASP A 108 -15.54 5.86 4.79
N SER A 109 -16.45 6.84 4.77
CA SER A 109 -16.72 7.63 3.56
C SER A 109 -15.60 8.63 3.26
N ALA A 110 -14.86 9.06 4.29
CA ALA A 110 -13.75 9.99 4.19
C ALA A 110 -12.40 9.26 3.96
N TRP A 111 -11.42 10.02 3.49
CA TRP A 111 -10.04 9.54 3.40
C TRP A 111 -9.40 9.54 4.80
N ARG A 112 -8.62 8.51 5.09
CA ARG A 112 -7.65 8.49 6.19
C ARG A 112 -6.26 8.79 5.63
N ASN A 113 -5.26 8.74 6.50
CA ASN A 113 -3.86 8.73 6.13
C ASN A 113 -3.07 7.93 7.15
N THR A 114 -1.87 7.52 6.76
CA THR A 114 -0.93 6.85 7.65
C THR A 114 0.46 7.43 7.52
N THR A 115 1.17 7.50 8.63
CA THR A 115 2.59 7.82 8.67
C THR A 115 3.43 6.58 8.41
N ILE A 116 4.48 6.73 7.61
CA ILE A 116 5.44 5.66 7.31
C ILE A 116 6.84 6.12 7.68
N SER A 117 7.48 5.40 8.60
CA SER A 117 8.89 5.62 8.98
C SER A 117 9.73 4.43 8.57
N VAL A 118 10.85 4.70 7.90
CA VAL A 118 11.82 3.68 7.49
C VAL A 118 13.02 3.74 8.42
N ASN A 119 13.40 2.61 9.00
CA ASN A 119 14.56 2.48 9.90
C ASN A 119 14.58 3.52 11.05
N GLY A 120 13.40 3.91 11.56
CA GLY A 120 13.25 4.94 12.60
C GLY A 120 13.52 6.38 12.15
N GLY A 121 13.65 6.62 10.85
CA GLY A 121 13.82 7.95 10.28
C GLY A 121 12.53 8.79 10.30
N SER A 122 12.61 10.00 9.74
CA SER A 122 11.46 10.89 9.62
C SER A 122 10.31 10.24 8.85
N SER A 123 9.09 10.44 9.35
CA SER A 123 7.90 9.88 8.73
C SER A 123 7.49 10.67 7.49
N VAL A 124 7.01 9.94 6.47
CA VAL A 124 6.21 10.51 5.38
C VAL A 124 4.73 10.21 5.62
N LEU A 125 3.83 11.06 5.11
CA LEU A 125 2.39 10.85 5.21
C LEU A 125 1.86 10.25 3.89
N VAL A 126 1.05 9.21 3.99
CA VAL A 126 0.44 8.52 2.85
C VAL A 126 -1.07 8.58 2.98
N ASP A 127 -1.74 9.16 1.98
CA ASP A 127 -3.20 9.22 1.91
C ASP A 127 -3.80 7.82 1.70
N GLN A 128 -4.88 7.53 2.43
CA GLN A 128 -5.63 6.26 2.37
C GLN A 128 -7.09 6.57 2.00
N PRO A 129 -7.44 6.59 0.70
CA PRO A 129 -8.80 6.80 0.24
C PRO A 129 -9.81 5.84 0.90
N ASN A 130 -11.10 6.19 0.87
CA ASN A 130 -12.14 5.20 1.18
C ASN A 130 -12.02 4.02 0.19
N THR A 131 -12.18 2.80 0.69
CA THR A 131 -12.08 1.59 -0.14
C THR A 131 -13.46 1.05 -0.55
N GLY A 132 -14.54 1.66 -0.05
CA GLY A 132 -15.91 1.24 -0.29
C GLY A 132 -16.45 0.26 0.76
N GLY A 133 -15.65 -0.13 1.75
CA GLY A 133 -16.07 -0.94 2.89
C GLY A 133 -14.88 -1.51 3.67
N GLY A 134 -15.10 -1.89 4.93
CA GLY A 134 -14.06 -2.47 5.80
C GLY A 134 -13.53 -3.84 5.35
N HIS A 135 -14.17 -4.45 4.35
CA HIS A 135 -13.80 -5.74 3.74
C HIS A 135 -13.38 -5.59 2.27
N VAL A 136 -13.12 -4.36 1.83
CA VAL A 136 -12.68 -4.05 0.47
C VAL A 136 -11.28 -3.49 0.55
N ILE A 137 -10.34 -4.16 -0.12
CA ILE A 137 -8.92 -3.84 -0.08
C ILE A 137 -8.55 -3.09 -1.35
N LEU A 138 -7.91 -1.94 -1.20
CA LEU A 138 -7.23 -1.23 -2.28
C LEU A 138 -5.77 -0.99 -1.91
N SER A 139 -4.95 -0.66 -2.92
CA SER A 139 -3.56 -0.26 -2.73
C SER A 139 -3.34 1.23 -3.03
N VAL A 140 -2.37 1.82 -2.34
CA VAL A 140 -1.75 3.11 -2.70
C VAL A 140 -0.23 2.99 -2.68
N PRO A 141 0.47 3.61 -3.64
CA PRO A 141 1.92 3.54 -3.71
C PRO A 141 2.58 4.66 -2.90
N VAL A 142 3.76 4.39 -2.37
CA VAL A 142 4.69 5.37 -1.80
C VAL A 142 6.11 5.04 -2.24
N LYS A 143 6.93 6.06 -2.53
CA LYS A 143 8.37 5.88 -2.77
C LYS A 143 9.11 5.99 -1.45
N LEU A 144 9.83 4.94 -1.09
CA LEU A 144 10.65 4.89 0.13
C LEU A 144 12.11 4.69 -0.23
N THR A 145 13.02 5.35 0.48
CA THR A 145 14.46 5.10 0.36
C THR A 145 14.83 3.95 1.30
N LEU A 146 15.19 2.80 0.74
CA LEU A 146 15.57 1.61 1.51
C LEU A 146 17.07 1.39 1.39
N ARG A 147 17.76 1.09 2.50
CA ARG A 147 19.17 0.65 2.44
C ARG A 147 19.26 -0.74 1.82
N SER A 148 20.44 -1.10 1.32
CA SER A 148 20.68 -2.46 0.85
C SER A 148 20.54 -3.46 2.01
N GLY A 149 19.85 -4.58 1.76
CA GLY A 149 19.58 -5.59 2.78
C GLY A 149 18.35 -5.28 3.65
N GLY A 150 18.35 -5.72 4.91
CA GLY A 150 17.18 -5.63 5.78
C GLY A 150 16.85 -4.22 6.28
N ASN A 151 15.60 -3.83 6.16
CA ASN A 151 15.02 -2.57 6.65
C ASN A 151 13.87 -2.85 7.61
N THR A 152 13.53 -1.85 8.43
CA THR A 152 12.23 -1.81 9.13
C THR A 152 11.35 -0.73 8.51
N ILE A 153 10.06 -1.02 8.41
CA ILE A 153 9.03 -0.08 8.00
C ILE A 153 7.96 -0.04 9.09
N THR A 154 7.85 1.09 9.78
CA THR A 154 6.82 1.32 10.81
C THR A 154 5.67 2.10 10.22
N VAL A 155 4.47 1.56 10.34
CA VAL A 155 3.20 2.16 9.91
C VAL A 155 2.47 2.76 11.11
N ALA A 156 1.93 3.96 10.91
CA ALA A 156 1.30 4.80 11.92
C ALA A 156 2.23 5.20 13.09
N SER A 157 3.51 5.43 12.79
CA SER A 157 4.50 5.90 13.77
C SER A 157 4.16 7.30 14.30
N ASN A 158 3.92 7.42 15.61
CA ASN A 158 3.65 8.69 16.30
C ASN A 158 2.47 9.50 15.70
N GLN A 159 1.46 8.80 15.18
CA GLN A 159 0.28 9.43 14.60
C GLN A 159 -0.85 9.54 15.63
N ASN A 160 -1.53 10.69 15.66
CA ASN A 160 -2.64 10.98 16.60
C ASN A 160 -4.05 10.69 16.03
N THR A 161 -4.17 10.45 14.73
CA THR A 161 -5.41 10.02 14.07
C THR A 161 -5.35 8.53 13.75
N TYR A 162 -6.51 7.88 13.62
CA TYR A 162 -6.54 6.50 13.13
C TYR A 162 -6.20 6.44 11.64
N ALA A 163 -5.32 5.52 11.29
CA ALA A 163 -5.07 5.08 9.92
C ALA A 163 -6.11 4.04 9.49
N ALA A 164 -6.07 3.67 8.21
CA ALA A 164 -6.83 2.54 7.69
C ALA A 164 -6.20 1.20 8.15
N ASP A 165 -6.99 0.13 8.08
CA ASP A 165 -6.56 -1.20 8.49
C ASP A 165 -5.58 -1.76 7.46
N LEU A 166 -4.35 -2.06 7.88
CA LEU A 166 -3.29 -2.50 6.98
C LEU A 166 -3.35 -4.02 6.80
N ASP A 167 -3.61 -4.46 5.57
CA ASP A 167 -3.54 -5.87 5.16
C ASP A 167 -2.07 -6.28 4.99
N LYS A 168 -1.39 -5.62 4.05
CA LYS A 168 0.00 -5.94 3.69
C LYS A 168 0.71 -4.79 3.02
N ILE A 169 2.02 -4.96 2.84
CA ILE A 169 2.79 -4.15 1.89
C ILE A 169 3.42 -5.03 0.81
N VAL A 170 3.62 -4.45 -0.37
CA VAL A 170 4.40 -5.06 -1.45
C VAL A 170 5.55 -4.12 -1.81
N VAL A 171 6.78 -4.63 -1.73
CA VAL A 171 7.99 -3.86 -2.03
C VAL A 171 8.51 -4.30 -3.40
N TYR A 172 8.59 -3.36 -4.33
CA TYR A 172 9.02 -3.63 -5.70
C TYR A 172 10.53 -3.38 -5.83
N THR A 173 11.23 -4.33 -6.44
CA THR A 173 12.67 -4.24 -6.74
C THR A 173 12.96 -3.78 -8.17
N ALA A 174 11.91 -3.64 -9.00
CA ALA A 174 12.05 -3.35 -10.42
C ALA A 174 12.58 -1.93 -10.67
N SER A 175 13.58 -1.88 -11.55
CA SER A 175 14.14 -0.68 -12.20
C SER A 175 13.37 -0.38 -13.49
#